data_AF-A0A8H6J4Y5-F1
#
_entry.id   AF-A0A8H6J4Y5-F1
#
_cell.length_a   1.000
_cell.length_b   1.000
_cell.length_c   1.000
_cell.angle_alpha   90.00
_cell.angle_beta   90.00
_cell.angle_gamma   90.00
#
_symmetry.space_group_name_H-M   'P 1'
#
loop_
_entity.id
_entity.type
_entity.pdbx_description
1 polymer ?
#
loop_
_entity_poly.entity_id
_entity_poly.type
_entity_poly.pdbx_seq_one_letter_code
_entity_poly.pdbx_strand_id
1 'polypeptide(L)'
;WALTGRRPVGVGESFGPSWSTHWFKVDIAIPEEMRQMEHLELHWDCSNEATVWSARGEPLQGLTGRGERVEWIIPDSFRDGNSHAIFAEIVAVDLQARKLHTDIQVIHQAAQEFPEDSWEQDEALNIATRIINTFKVGDRESIAQGRKIAEEYLGPDVNSDAVFAACGDREPDEGYPYAFERVKAKVKEGQFLPIGGCWIEHDTNMPSGESLVRQFLFGQRFFESYFGFRSTTCWLPDTFGQSSQIP
;
A
#
# COMPACT_ATOMS: atom_id res chain seq x y z
N TRP A 1 -11.73 0.56 -22.69
CA TRP A 1 -12.18 0.25 -21.32
C TRP A 1 -13.69 0.10 -21.23
N ALA A 2 -14.27 -0.90 -21.91
CA ALA A 2 -15.69 -1.21 -21.81
C ALA A 2 -15.92 -2.15 -20.62
N LEU A 3 -16.03 -1.59 -19.42
CA LEU A 3 -16.44 -2.33 -18.22
C LEU A 3 -17.90 -2.76 -18.41
N THR A 4 -18.13 -4.04 -18.70
CA THR A 4 -19.46 -4.67 -18.69
C THR A 4 -19.91 -4.87 -17.24
N GLY A 5 -21.18 -4.58 -16.92
CA GLY A 5 -21.75 -4.80 -15.58
C GLY A 5 -21.80 -3.59 -14.64
N ARG A 6 -21.95 -2.36 -15.15
CA ARG A 6 -22.13 -1.17 -14.29
C ARG A 6 -23.53 -1.15 -13.68
N ARG A 7 -23.62 -0.92 -12.37
CA ARG A 7 -24.86 -0.60 -11.66
C ARG A 7 -24.80 0.84 -11.13
N PRO A 8 -25.91 1.59 -11.11
CA PRO A 8 -25.96 2.86 -10.39
C PRO A 8 -25.72 2.61 -8.89
N VAL A 9 -25.04 3.55 -8.26
CA VAL A 9 -24.68 3.51 -6.83
C VAL A 9 -25.01 4.85 -6.19
N GLY A 10 -25.57 4.82 -4.99
CA GLY A 10 -25.86 6.01 -4.18
C GLY A 10 -24.82 6.26 -3.10
N VAL A 11 -24.80 7.49 -2.58
CA VAL A 11 -24.04 7.83 -1.37
C VAL A 11 -24.59 7.05 -0.18
N GLY A 12 -23.71 6.41 0.60
CA GLY A 12 -24.06 5.59 1.76
C GLY A 12 -24.21 4.10 1.47
N GLU A 13 -24.04 3.65 0.22
CA GLU A 13 -23.95 2.22 -0.08
C GLU A 13 -22.65 1.61 0.47
N SER A 14 -22.77 0.41 1.04
CA SER A 14 -21.63 -0.35 1.53
C SER A 14 -21.08 -1.25 0.43
N PHE A 15 -19.76 -1.27 0.29
CA PHE A 15 -19.04 -2.09 -0.70
C PHE A 15 -18.15 -3.10 0.00
N GLY A 16 -18.00 -4.27 -0.63
CA GLY A 16 -17.23 -5.39 -0.11
C GLY A 16 -17.38 -6.63 -0.99
N PRO A 17 -16.70 -7.74 -0.67
CA PRO A 17 -15.89 -7.95 0.52
C PRO A 17 -14.56 -7.22 0.44
N SER A 18 -13.94 -7.06 1.58
CA SER A 18 -12.55 -6.77 1.74
C SER A 18 -11.56 -7.35 0.71
N TRP A 19 -10.56 -6.57 0.33
CA TRP A 19 -9.63 -6.69 -0.80
C TRP A 19 -10.26 -6.71 -2.19
N SER A 20 -11.57 -6.45 -2.31
CA SER A 20 -12.18 -6.25 -3.62
C SER A 20 -11.87 -4.85 -4.15
N THR A 21 -11.39 -4.82 -5.38
CA THR A 21 -11.26 -3.60 -6.15
C THR A 21 -12.61 -3.29 -6.80
N HIS A 22 -13.15 -2.13 -6.46
CA HIS A 22 -14.35 -1.59 -7.07
C HIS A 22 -14.00 -0.41 -7.96
N TRP A 23 -14.58 -0.39 -9.17
CA TRP A 23 -14.40 0.69 -10.13
C TRP A 23 -15.66 1.53 -10.20
N PHE A 24 -15.52 2.81 -9.89
CA PHE A 24 -16.59 3.79 -9.96
C PHE A 24 -16.37 4.68 -11.16
N LYS A 25 -17.31 4.68 -12.10
CA LYS A 25 -17.36 5.71 -13.13
C LYS A 25 -18.19 6.87 -12.59
N VAL A 26 -17.58 8.03 -12.46
CA VAL A 26 -18.28 9.26 -12.06
C VAL A 26 -18.35 10.15 -13.29
N ASP A 27 -19.56 10.44 -13.74
CA ASP A 27 -19.82 11.43 -14.79
C ASP A 27 -20.11 12.77 -14.11
N ILE A 28 -19.18 13.72 -14.21
CA ILE A 28 -19.27 15.03 -13.55
C ILE A 28 -19.63 16.07 -14.61
N ALA A 29 -20.68 16.85 -14.34
CA ALA A 29 -21.03 18.03 -15.13
C ALA A 29 -21.06 19.23 -14.18
N ILE A 30 -20.16 20.20 -14.41
CA ILE A 30 -20.03 21.37 -13.52
C ILE A 30 -21.14 22.39 -13.88
N PRO A 31 -22.02 22.76 -12.92
CA PRO A 31 -23.03 23.78 -13.12
C PRO A 31 -22.40 25.12 -13.54
N GLU A 32 -23.10 25.89 -14.38
CA GLU A 32 -22.58 27.15 -14.93
C GLU A 32 -22.15 28.15 -13.85
N GLU A 33 -22.88 28.18 -12.73
CA GLU A 33 -22.62 29.00 -11.56
C GLU A 33 -21.27 28.67 -10.87
N MET A 34 -20.87 27.40 -10.87
CA MET A 34 -19.65 26.93 -10.22
C MET A 34 -18.41 27.09 -11.09
N ARG A 35 -18.55 27.27 -12.42
CA ARG A 35 -17.40 27.40 -13.34
C ARG A 35 -16.52 28.62 -13.06
N GLN A 36 -17.11 29.65 -12.46
CA GLN A 36 -16.44 30.90 -12.10
C GLN A 36 -15.68 30.81 -10.77
N MET A 37 -15.89 29.75 -9.99
CA MET A 37 -15.22 29.57 -8.71
C MET A 37 -13.74 29.27 -8.93
N GLU A 38 -12.86 29.96 -8.21
CA GLU A 38 -11.42 29.80 -8.35
C GLU A 38 -10.98 28.36 -8.03
N HIS A 39 -11.63 27.75 -7.03
CA HIS A 39 -11.30 26.45 -6.50
C HIS A 39 -12.52 25.53 -6.45
N LEU A 40 -12.40 24.35 -7.07
CA LEU A 40 -13.45 23.33 -7.10
C LEU A 40 -12.86 22.00 -6.66
N GLU A 41 -13.54 21.35 -5.72
CA GLU A 41 -13.11 20.07 -5.17
C GLU A 41 -14.23 19.03 -5.29
N LEU A 42 -13.83 17.80 -5.60
CA LEU A 42 -14.66 16.63 -5.41
C LEU A 42 -14.25 15.97 -4.09
N HIS A 43 -15.19 15.89 -3.15
CA HIS A 43 -14.98 15.19 -1.89
C HIS A 43 -15.47 13.75 -2.02
N TRP A 44 -14.56 12.80 -1.78
CA TRP A 44 -14.81 11.38 -1.85
C TRP A 44 -14.18 10.66 -0.65
N ASP A 45 -14.98 10.39 0.36
CA ASP A 45 -14.58 9.59 1.52
C ASP A 45 -15.23 8.21 1.48
N CYS A 46 -14.40 7.19 1.28
CA CYS A 46 -14.80 5.79 1.32
C CYS A 46 -14.07 5.02 2.44
N SER A 47 -13.43 5.74 3.37
CA SER A 47 -12.69 5.18 4.51
C SER A 47 -11.63 4.13 4.13
N ASN A 48 -11.13 4.19 2.90
CA ASN A 48 -10.13 3.27 2.34
C ASN A 48 -9.19 3.99 1.35
N GLU A 49 -8.34 3.24 0.66
CA GLU A 49 -7.44 3.75 -0.38
C GLU A 49 -8.14 3.75 -1.74
N ALA A 50 -8.07 4.89 -2.43
CA ALA A 50 -8.58 5.02 -3.78
C ALA A 50 -7.62 5.79 -4.68
N THR A 51 -7.67 5.55 -5.98
CA THR A 51 -6.95 6.35 -6.98
C THR A 51 -7.93 6.90 -8.01
N VAL A 52 -7.85 8.20 -8.26
CA VAL A 52 -8.60 8.87 -9.32
C VAL A 52 -7.83 8.73 -10.63
N TRP A 53 -8.53 8.23 -11.64
CA TRP A 53 -8.02 7.97 -12.98
C TRP A 53 -8.75 8.84 -14.01
N SER A 54 -8.00 9.35 -14.98
CA SER A 54 -8.57 10.03 -16.15
C SER A 54 -9.29 9.03 -17.06
N ALA A 55 -10.19 9.52 -17.94
CA ALA A 55 -10.81 8.68 -18.97
C ALA A 55 -9.81 7.99 -19.91
N ARG A 56 -8.57 8.48 -19.94
CA ARG A 56 -7.45 7.94 -20.75
C ARG A 56 -6.63 6.88 -20.00
N GLY A 57 -6.92 6.64 -18.72
CA GLY A 57 -6.21 5.68 -17.87
C GLY A 57 -4.96 6.27 -17.20
N GLU A 58 -4.89 7.59 -17.04
CA GLU A 58 -3.76 8.24 -16.35
C GLU A 58 -4.10 8.42 -14.87
N PRO A 59 -3.20 8.06 -13.93
CA PRO A 59 -3.43 8.30 -12.52
C PRO A 59 -3.28 9.79 -12.21
N LEU A 60 -4.30 10.37 -11.59
CA LEU A 60 -4.37 11.80 -11.27
C LEU A 60 -3.97 12.05 -9.82
N GLN A 61 -4.69 11.45 -8.88
CA GLN A 61 -4.48 11.64 -7.44
C GLN A 61 -4.90 10.40 -6.65
N GLY A 62 -4.07 10.04 -5.66
CA GLY A 62 -4.44 9.09 -4.62
C GLY A 62 -5.29 9.76 -3.54
N LEU A 63 -6.36 9.09 -3.14
CA LEU A 63 -7.26 9.46 -2.06
C LEU A 63 -7.07 8.47 -0.91
N THR A 64 -6.98 9.02 0.30
CA THR A 64 -6.89 8.26 1.54
C THR A 64 -8.09 8.64 2.38
N GLY A 65 -8.97 7.67 2.64
CA GLY A 65 -10.16 7.87 3.46
C GLY A 65 -9.84 8.20 4.93
N ARG A 66 -10.88 8.30 5.76
CA ARG A 66 -10.79 8.71 7.18
C ARG A 66 -10.44 10.19 7.38
N GLY A 67 -10.75 11.02 6.38
CA GLY A 67 -10.56 12.47 6.46
C GLY A 67 -9.10 12.94 6.31
N GLU A 68 -8.18 12.07 5.88
CA GLU A 68 -6.79 12.48 5.63
C GLU A 68 -6.62 13.18 4.27
N ARG A 69 -7.06 12.53 3.18
CA ARG A 69 -6.98 13.07 1.83
C ARG A 69 -8.20 12.61 1.03
N VAL A 70 -9.31 13.30 1.22
CA VAL A 70 -10.62 12.96 0.63
C VAL A 70 -10.98 13.89 -0.53
N GLU A 71 -10.20 14.95 -0.72
CA GLU A 71 -10.42 16.00 -1.70
C GLU A 71 -9.57 15.78 -2.96
N TRP A 72 -10.22 15.84 -4.12
CA TRP A 72 -9.57 15.93 -5.42
C TRP A 72 -9.91 17.28 -6.06
N ILE A 73 -8.90 18.08 -6.37
CA ILE A 73 -9.08 19.38 -7.03
C ILE A 73 -9.42 19.13 -8.50
N ILE A 74 -10.57 19.66 -8.93
CA ILE A 74 -11.05 19.51 -10.30
C ILE A 74 -10.23 20.42 -11.22
N PRO A 75 -9.55 19.88 -12.26
CA PRO A 75 -8.76 20.69 -13.17
C PRO A 75 -9.62 21.66 -13.99
N ASP A 76 -9.04 22.79 -14.36
CA ASP A 76 -9.74 23.83 -15.15
C ASP A 76 -10.27 23.32 -16.50
N SER A 77 -9.65 22.27 -17.05
CA SER A 77 -10.11 21.63 -18.29
C SER A 77 -11.51 21.02 -18.18
N PHE A 78 -12.01 20.76 -16.97
CA PHE A 78 -13.36 20.22 -16.74
C PHE A 78 -14.43 21.32 -16.69
N ARG A 79 -14.05 22.61 -16.78
CA ARG A 79 -14.96 23.77 -16.70
C ARG A 79 -15.58 24.16 -18.05
N ASP A 80 -15.45 23.31 -19.07
CA ASP A 80 -15.94 23.55 -20.44
C ASP A 80 -17.46 23.35 -20.60
N GLY A 81 -18.14 22.88 -19.56
CA GLY A 81 -19.59 22.62 -19.54
C GLY A 81 -20.01 21.29 -20.13
N ASN A 82 -19.06 20.46 -20.56
CA ASN A 82 -19.32 19.10 -20.99
C ASN A 82 -19.29 18.14 -19.77
N SER A 83 -19.92 16.97 -19.94
CA SER A 83 -19.78 15.89 -18.96
C SER A 83 -18.44 15.20 -19.13
N HIS A 84 -17.65 15.14 -18.07
CA HIS A 84 -16.38 14.42 -18.06
C HIS A 84 -16.49 13.16 -17.21
N ALA A 85 -15.98 12.06 -17.74
CA ALA A 85 -15.91 10.79 -17.03
C ALA A 85 -14.57 10.65 -16.30
N ILE A 86 -14.63 10.42 -15.00
CA ILE A 86 -13.48 9.96 -14.20
C ILE A 86 -13.73 8.55 -13.70
N PHE A 87 -12.66 7.82 -13.42
CA PHE A 87 -12.73 6.51 -12.81
C PHE A 87 -12.07 6.55 -11.44
N ALA A 88 -12.74 6.08 -10.39
CA ALA A 88 -12.12 5.87 -9.09
C ALA A 88 -11.96 4.38 -8.85
N GLU A 89 -10.72 3.94 -8.67
CA GLU A 89 -10.39 2.59 -8.23
C GLU A 89 -10.35 2.58 -6.71
N ILE A 90 -11.10 1.69 -6.08
CA ILE A 90 -11.29 1.64 -4.63
C ILE A 90 -10.97 0.25 -4.12
N VAL A 91 -10.09 0.14 -3.13
CA VAL A 91 -9.81 -1.12 -2.44
C VAL A 91 -10.48 -1.10 -1.08
N ALA A 92 -11.59 -1.81 -0.92
CA ALA A 92 -12.17 -1.99 0.41
C ALA A 92 -11.32 -3.01 1.16
N VAL A 93 -10.63 -2.71 2.27
CA VAL A 93 -9.74 -3.66 2.97
C VAL A 93 -10.44 -4.30 4.17
N ASP A 94 -10.33 -5.63 4.36
CA ASP A 94 -10.76 -6.28 5.62
C ASP A 94 -9.65 -6.02 6.59
N LEU A 95 -9.94 -5.31 7.65
CA LEU A 95 -8.96 -5.23 8.71
C LEU A 95 -8.82 -6.57 9.41
N GLN A 96 -9.90 -7.33 9.64
CA GLN A 96 -9.80 -8.63 10.34
C GLN A 96 -9.12 -9.69 9.48
N ALA A 97 -9.45 -9.77 8.18
CA ALA A 97 -8.78 -10.69 7.27
C ALA A 97 -7.33 -10.28 6.98
N ARG A 98 -7.03 -8.97 6.82
CA ARG A 98 -5.64 -8.49 6.67
C ARG A 98 -4.82 -8.82 7.89
N LYS A 99 -5.34 -8.54 9.08
CA LYS A 99 -4.62 -8.83 10.30
C LYS A 99 -4.43 -10.35 10.47
N LEU A 100 -5.43 -11.19 10.18
CA LEU A 100 -5.26 -12.66 10.20
C LEU A 100 -4.21 -13.15 9.20
N HIS A 101 -4.19 -12.56 8.01
CA HIS A 101 -3.17 -12.84 7.00
C HIS A 101 -1.77 -12.45 7.48
N THR A 102 -1.62 -11.30 8.14
CA THR A 102 -0.35 -10.90 8.76
C THR A 102 0.04 -11.87 9.88
N ASP A 103 -0.89 -12.24 10.77
CA ASP A 103 -0.63 -13.20 11.85
C ASP A 103 -0.10 -14.53 11.32
N ILE A 104 -0.79 -15.12 10.34
CA ILE A 104 -0.42 -16.43 9.81
C ILE A 104 0.92 -16.36 9.07
N GLN A 105 1.26 -15.22 8.45
CA GLN A 105 2.57 -15.03 7.84
C GLN A 105 3.69 -14.96 8.88
N VAL A 106 3.48 -14.27 10.01
CA VAL A 106 4.44 -14.22 11.11
C VAL A 106 4.64 -15.60 11.73
N ILE A 107 3.54 -16.32 11.99
CA ILE A 107 3.58 -17.68 12.56
C ILE A 107 4.22 -18.65 11.57
N HIS A 108 3.95 -18.51 10.26
CA HIS A 108 4.58 -19.33 9.23
C HIS A 108 6.09 -19.11 9.16
N GLN A 109 6.54 -17.85 9.22
CA GLN A 109 7.97 -17.53 9.27
C GLN A 109 8.62 -18.07 10.54
N ALA A 110 7.98 -17.96 11.70
CA ALA A 110 8.45 -18.57 12.94
C ALA A 110 8.64 -20.09 12.78
N ALA A 111 7.71 -20.78 12.12
CA ALA A 111 7.82 -22.21 11.84
C ALA A 111 8.95 -22.58 10.86
N GLN A 112 9.40 -21.65 10.01
CA GLN A 112 10.48 -21.87 9.04
C GLN A 112 11.86 -21.49 9.60
N GLU A 113 11.94 -20.46 10.43
CA GLU A 113 13.19 -19.85 10.86
C GLU A 113 13.66 -20.33 12.24
N PHE A 114 12.76 -20.82 13.10
CA PHE A 114 13.18 -21.40 14.37
C PHE A 114 13.89 -22.76 14.18
N PRO A 115 14.83 -23.12 15.09
CA PRO A 115 15.58 -24.36 14.96
C PRO A 115 14.68 -25.59 14.85
N GLU A 116 15.06 -26.56 13.99
CA GLU A 116 14.26 -27.75 13.61
C GLU A 116 13.86 -28.70 14.77
N ASP A 117 14.40 -28.49 15.97
CA ASP A 117 14.13 -29.28 17.18
C ASP A 117 13.67 -28.39 18.37
N SER A 118 13.12 -27.21 18.07
CA SER A 118 12.66 -26.26 19.07
C SER A 118 11.16 -26.36 19.32
N TRP A 119 10.74 -26.21 20.58
CA TRP A 119 9.32 -26.27 20.94
C TRP A 119 8.55 -25.09 20.35
N GLU A 120 9.22 -23.96 20.13
CA GLU A 120 8.68 -22.75 19.53
C GLU A 120 8.27 -22.97 18.06
N GLN A 121 9.06 -23.76 17.31
CA GLN A 121 8.76 -24.12 15.92
C GLN A 121 7.56 -25.09 15.86
N ASP A 122 7.58 -26.13 16.69
CA ASP A 122 6.48 -27.10 16.79
C ASP A 122 5.16 -26.44 17.18
N GLU A 123 5.22 -25.48 18.10
CA GLU A 123 4.06 -24.69 18.52
C GLU A 123 3.55 -23.79 17.39
N ALA A 124 4.44 -23.08 16.68
CA ALA A 124 4.07 -22.28 15.51
C ALA A 124 3.40 -23.11 14.42
N LEU A 125 3.93 -24.31 14.13
CA LEU A 125 3.37 -25.22 13.14
C LEU A 125 1.98 -25.74 13.54
N ASN A 126 1.80 -26.06 14.82
CA ASN A 126 0.51 -26.47 15.38
C ASN A 126 -0.53 -25.35 15.25
N ILE A 127 -0.17 -24.13 15.65
CA ILE A 127 -1.04 -22.95 15.56
C ILE A 127 -1.40 -22.64 14.11
N ALA A 128 -0.42 -22.62 13.19
CA ALA A 128 -0.67 -22.41 11.77
C ALA A 128 -1.63 -23.47 11.20
N THR A 129 -1.43 -24.75 11.55
CA THR A 129 -2.30 -25.85 11.12
C THR A 129 -3.73 -25.65 11.64
N ARG A 130 -3.90 -25.22 12.90
CA ARG A 130 -5.20 -24.92 13.50
C ARG A 130 -5.91 -23.75 12.80
N ILE A 131 -5.17 -22.69 12.45
CA ILE A 131 -5.71 -21.55 11.69
C ILE A 131 -6.18 -22.01 10.31
N ILE A 132 -5.35 -22.77 9.58
CA ILE A 132 -5.69 -23.29 8.24
C ILE A 132 -6.96 -24.17 8.30
N ASN A 133 -7.06 -25.05 9.30
CA ASN A 133 -8.22 -25.93 9.45
C ASN A 133 -9.50 -25.18 9.84
N THR A 134 -9.37 -24.03 10.49
CA THR A 134 -10.50 -23.21 10.93
C THR A 134 -10.99 -22.28 9.83
N PHE A 135 -10.08 -21.79 8.98
CA PHE A 135 -10.40 -20.81 7.94
C PHE A 135 -11.27 -21.41 6.83
N LYS A 136 -12.39 -20.75 6.54
CA LYS A 136 -13.30 -21.10 5.44
C LYS A 136 -13.47 -19.91 4.50
N VAL A 137 -13.27 -20.16 3.21
CA VAL A 137 -13.38 -19.13 2.17
C VAL A 137 -14.80 -18.53 2.19
N GLY A 138 -14.90 -17.22 2.41
CA GLY A 138 -16.16 -16.47 2.41
C GLY A 138 -16.87 -16.39 3.77
N ASP A 139 -16.37 -17.04 4.82
CA ASP A 139 -16.97 -17.01 6.16
C ASP A 139 -16.23 -16.04 7.08
N ARG A 140 -16.91 -14.96 7.50
CA ARG A 140 -16.34 -13.93 8.38
C ARG A 140 -16.16 -14.41 9.82
N GLU A 141 -16.96 -15.37 10.29
CA GLU A 141 -16.79 -15.91 11.64
C GLU A 141 -15.52 -16.76 11.74
N SER A 142 -15.20 -17.50 10.66
CA SER A 142 -13.95 -18.26 10.57
C SER A 142 -12.70 -17.39 10.69
N ILE A 143 -12.76 -16.15 10.19
CA ILE A 143 -11.68 -15.17 10.29
C ILE A 143 -11.49 -14.74 11.75
N ALA A 144 -12.57 -14.41 12.46
CA ALA A 144 -12.51 -14.03 13.86
C ALA A 144 -12.03 -15.19 14.77
N GLN A 145 -12.39 -16.43 14.44
CA GLN A 145 -11.89 -17.62 15.12
C GLN A 145 -10.41 -17.85 14.85
N GLY A 146 -9.97 -17.69 13.60
CA GLY A 146 -8.55 -17.76 13.23
C GLY A 146 -7.71 -16.72 13.98
N ARG A 147 -8.23 -15.50 14.15
CA ARG A 147 -7.58 -14.43 14.94
C ARG A 147 -7.40 -14.81 16.40
N LYS A 148 -8.42 -15.41 17.02
CA LYS A 148 -8.32 -15.89 18.41
C LYS A 148 -7.27 -16.99 18.58
N ILE A 149 -7.16 -17.87 17.59
CA ILE A 149 -6.13 -18.93 17.59
C ILE A 149 -4.74 -18.32 17.42
N ALA A 150 -4.60 -17.32 16.55
CA ALA A 150 -3.33 -16.60 16.37
C ALA A 150 -2.90 -15.82 17.63
N GLU A 151 -3.85 -15.22 18.35
CA GLU A 151 -3.63 -14.52 19.62
C GLU A 151 -3.04 -15.43 20.72
N GLU A 152 -3.28 -16.74 20.67
CA GLU A 152 -2.65 -17.71 21.62
C GLU A 152 -1.13 -17.72 21.50
N TYR A 153 -0.60 -17.50 20.28
CA TYR A 153 0.85 -17.51 19.99
C TYR A 153 1.45 -16.11 19.97
N LEU A 154 0.76 -15.15 19.34
CA LEU A 154 1.25 -13.77 19.16
C LEU A 154 1.03 -12.89 20.40
N GLY A 155 0.21 -13.34 21.35
CA GLY A 155 -0.09 -12.62 22.58
C GLY A 155 -1.24 -11.60 22.47
N PRO A 156 -1.67 -11.03 23.61
CA PRO A 156 -2.87 -10.19 23.70
C PRO A 156 -2.72 -8.82 23.02
N ASP A 157 -1.48 -8.36 22.81
CA ASP A 157 -1.18 -7.03 22.29
C ASP A 157 -1.13 -6.97 20.76
N VAL A 158 -1.42 -8.06 20.02
CA VAL A 158 -1.37 -8.12 18.54
C VAL A 158 -2.24 -7.05 17.83
N ASN A 159 -3.18 -6.44 18.54
CA ASN A 159 -4.05 -5.37 18.04
C ASN A 159 -3.66 -3.97 18.53
N SER A 160 -2.66 -3.85 19.39
CA SER A 160 -2.18 -2.63 20.02
C SER A 160 -1.05 -1.99 19.19
N ASP A 161 -1.02 -0.66 19.16
CA ASP A 161 0.05 0.15 18.59
C ASP A 161 1.41 -0.08 19.27
N ALA A 162 1.42 -0.69 20.47
CA ALA A 162 2.63 -1.12 21.18
C ALA A 162 3.47 -2.15 20.40
N VAL A 163 2.89 -2.88 19.44
CA VAL A 163 3.60 -3.84 18.57
C VAL A 163 4.35 -3.13 17.44
N PHE A 164 3.96 -1.90 17.11
CA PHE A 164 4.42 -1.14 15.93
C PHE A 164 5.55 -0.15 16.22
N ALA A 165 6.37 -0.39 17.24
CA ALA A 165 7.64 0.31 17.34
C ALA A 165 8.62 -0.04 16.20
N ALA A 166 8.25 -0.92 15.25
CA ALA A 166 9.07 -1.31 14.11
C ALA A 166 8.27 -1.90 12.92
N CYS A 167 8.12 -1.19 11.78
CA CYS A 167 8.09 -1.75 10.40
C CYS A 167 7.71 -0.70 9.30
N GLY A 168 8.24 -0.84 8.06
CA GLY A 168 7.79 -0.11 6.85
C GLY A 168 8.12 -0.80 5.49
N ASP A 169 7.24 -0.63 4.47
CA ASP A 169 6.92 -1.54 3.35
C ASP A 169 7.25 -1.10 1.87
N ARG A 170 7.45 -2.12 0.97
CA ARG A 170 7.14 -2.39 -0.49
C ARG A 170 7.48 -1.48 -1.72
N GLU A 171 7.84 -2.13 -2.85
CA GLU A 171 8.32 -1.61 -4.18
C GLU A 171 7.26 -1.38 -5.31
N PRO A 172 7.57 -0.58 -6.39
CA PRO A 172 6.58 0.01 -7.32
C PRO A 172 6.61 -0.39 -8.83
N ASP A 173 7.43 -1.31 -9.33
CA ASP A 173 7.88 -1.23 -10.75
C ASP A 173 7.08 -2.00 -11.85
N GLU A 174 5.84 -2.45 -11.64
CA GLU A 174 5.12 -3.22 -12.68
C GLU A 174 3.83 -2.58 -13.23
N GLY A 175 3.35 -1.46 -12.68
CA GLY A 175 2.01 -0.96 -12.99
C GLY A 175 1.89 0.00 -14.17
N TYR A 176 2.69 1.08 -14.20
CA TYR A 176 2.34 2.29 -14.97
C TYR A 176 3.56 3.09 -15.50
N PRO A 177 4.05 2.81 -16.73
CA PRO A 177 5.26 3.47 -17.27
C PRO A 177 5.12 5.00 -17.40
N TYR A 178 3.90 5.51 -17.65
CA TYR A 178 3.65 6.95 -17.74
C TYR A 178 3.87 7.69 -16.40
N ALA A 179 3.53 7.06 -15.27
CA ALA A 179 3.73 7.66 -13.96
C ALA A 179 5.23 7.78 -13.65
N PHE A 180 6.00 6.75 -14.00
CA PHE A 180 7.45 6.75 -13.82
C PHE A 180 8.16 7.84 -14.65
N GLU A 181 7.72 8.07 -15.89
CA GLU A 181 8.25 9.17 -16.71
C GLU A 181 7.97 10.56 -16.10
N ARG A 182 6.81 10.76 -15.46
CA ARG A 182 6.52 12.00 -14.71
C ARG A 182 7.46 12.16 -13.50
N VAL A 183 7.75 11.08 -12.79
CA VAL A 183 8.73 11.09 -11.69
C VAL A 183 10.10 11.49 -12.21
N LYS A 184 10.59 10.88 -13.30
CA LYS A 184 11.88 11.28 -13.93
C LYS A 184 11.93 12.76 -14.28
N ALA A 185 10.84 13.31 -14.84
CA ALA A 185 10.77 14.74 -15.15
C ALA A 185 10.90 15.60 -13.88
N LYS A 186 10.22 15.23 -12.79
CA LYS A 186 10.28 15.93 -11.51
C LYS A 186 11.63 15.82 -10.81
N VAL A 187 12.33 14.70 -11.01
CA VAL A 187 13.73 14.53 -10.59
C VAL A 187 14.64 15.49 -11.35
N LYS A 188 14.47 15.60 -12.67
CA LYS A 188 15.24 16.54 -13.50
C LYS A 188 14.98 18.01 -13.15
N GLU A 189 13.75 18.33 -12.75
CA GLU A 189 13.36 19.66 -12.25
C GLU A 189 13.86 19.96 -10.82
N GLY A 190 14.40 18.96 -10.11
CA GLY A 190 14.86 19.09 -8.73
C GLY A 190 13.73 19.19 -7.69
N GLN A 191 12.48 18.94 -8.08
CA GLN A 191 11.33 18.93 -7.18
C GLN A 191 11.19 17.60 -6.44
N PHE A 192 11.71 16.53 -7.02
CA PHE A 192 11.74 15.20 -6.42
C PHE A 192 13.19 14.76 -6.25
N LEU A 193 13.62 14.47 -5.03
CA LEU A 193 15.00 14.09 -4.73
C LEU A 193 15.03 12.60 -4.35
N PRO A 194 15.44 11.71 -5.26
CA PRO A 194 15.63 10.32 -4.89
C PRO A 194 16.90 10.22 -4.03
N ILE A 195 16.77 9.64 -2.84
CA ILE A 195 17.81 9.52 -1.82
C ILE A 195 17.88 8.09 -1.29
N GLY A 196 18.87 7.79 -0.44
CA GLY A 196 19.06 6.45 0.14
C GLY A 196 20.15 5.67 -0.59
N GLY A 197 20.01 5.45 -1.89
CA GLY A 197 20.98 4.69 -2.69
C GLY A 197 21.03 3.19 -2.38
N CYS A 198 20.19 2.71 -1.46
CA CYS A 198 19.90 1.30 -1.22
C CYS A 198 18.73 0.86 -2.12
N TRP A 199 18.61 -0.45 -2.35
CA TRP A 199 17.49 -1.02 -3.10
C TRP A 199 16.19 -0.95 -2.29
N ILE A 200 16.26 -1.29 -1.01
CA ILE A 200 15.22 -1.03 -0.01
C ILE A 200 15.81 -0.37 1.24
N GLU A 201 14.94 0.19 2.07
CA GLU A 201 15.27 0.50 3.46
C GLU A 201 15.33 -0.81 4.25
N HIS A 202 16.55 -1.25 4.59
CA HIS A 202 16.81 -2.60 5.13
C HIS A 202 17.36 -2.52 6.54
N ASP A 203 17.09 -3.56 7.35
CA ASP A 203 17.81 -3.76 8.61
C ASP A 203 19.31 -3.96 8.35
N THR A 204 20.15 -3.45 9.24
CA THR A 204 21.61 -3.53 9.10
C THR A 204 22.26 -4.52 10.05
N ASN A 205 21.48 -5.14 10.95
CA ASN A 205 22.00 -6.05 11.99
C ASN A 205 21.84 -7.53 11.61
N MET A 206 20.68 -7.91 11.08
CA MET A 206 20.35 -9.29 10.73
C MET A 206 20.99 -9.76 9.41
N PRO A 207 21.02 -8.96 8.33
CA PRO A 207 21.56 -9.43 7.06
C PRO A 207 23.09 -9.57 7.08
N SER A 208 23.58 -10.53 6.29
CA SER A 208 25.03 -10.67 6.07
C SER A 208 25.61 -9.45 5.33
N GLY A 209 26.92 -9.22 5.48
CA GLY A 209 27.60 -8.13 4.77
C GLY A 209 27.43 -8.17 3.24
N GLU A 210 27.37 -9.36 2.64
CA GLU A 210 27.10 -9.50 1.19
C GLU A 210 25.69 -9.02 0.82
N SER A 211 24.70 -9.27 1.69
CA SER A 211 23.34 -8.75 1.50
C SER A 211 23.34 -7.22 1.52
N LEU A 212 24.04 -6.60 2.48
CA LEU A 212 24.17 -5.14 2.59
C LEU A 212 24.86 -4.56 1.35
N VAL A 213 25.96 -5.17 0.89
CA VAL A 213 26.66 -4.77 -0.35
C VAL A 213 25.71 -4.83 -1.56
N ARG A 214 24.87 -5.87 -1.65
CA ARG A 214 23.89 -5.98 -2.74
C ARG A 214 22.80 -4.92 -2.68
N GLN A 215 22.34 -4.54 -1.49
CA GLN A 215 21.38 -3.45 -1.34
C GLN A 215 21.92 -2.16 -1.96
N PHE A 216 23.17 -1.80 -1.66
CA PHE A 216 23.81 -0.63 -2.27
C PHE A 216 24.08 -0.84 -3.76
N LEU A 217 24.54 -2.03 -4.17
CA LEU A 217 24.86 -2.30 -5.57
C LEU A 217 23.63 -2.15 -6.48
N PHE A 218 22.50 -2.73 -6.09
CA PHE A 218 21.27 -2.66 -6.87
C PHE A 218 20.65 -1.27 -6.83
N GLY A 219 20.56 -0.66 -5.63
CA GLY A 219 20.05 0.71 -5.48
C GLY A 219 20.85 1.72 -6.30
N GLN A 220 22.19 1.71 -6.18
CA GLN A 220 23.04 2.64 -6.94
C GLN A 220 22.97 2.39 -8.45
N ARG A 221 22.92 1.13 -8.91
CA ARG A 221 22.76 0.82 -10.33
C ARG A 221 21.44 1.33 -10.89
N PHE A 222 20.36 1.22 -10.12
CA PHE A 222 19.05 1.77 -10.49
C PHE A 222 19.11 3.30 -10.64
N PHE A 223 19.72 3.98 -9.68
CA PHE A 223 19.87 5.43 -9.72
C PHE A 223 20.71 5.87 -10.93
N GLU A 224 21.81 5.17 -11.21
CA GLU A 224 22.64 5.43 -12.38
C GLU A 224 21.90 5.17 -13.70
N SER A 225 21.17 4.06 -13.82
CA SER A 225 20.51 3.70 -15.07
C SER A 225 19.32 4.62 -15.40
N TYR A 226 18.57 5.06 -14.39
CA TYR A 226 17.34 5.83 -14.59
C TYR A 226 17.48 7.34 -14.40
N PHE A 227 18.34 7.79 -13.49
CA PHE A 227 18.50 9.21 -13.16
C PHE A 227 19.89 9.77 -13.52
N GLY A 228 20.85 8.90 -13.86
CA GLY A 228 22.17 9.31 -14.32
C GLY A 228 23.11 9.80 -13.22
N PHE A 229 22.80 9.53 -11.95
CA PHE A 229 23.66 9.90 -10.82
C PHE A 229 23.65 8.82 -9.73
N ARG A 230 24.65 8.86 -8.83
CA ARG A 230 24.71 8.03 -7.61
C ARG A 230 24.28 8.83 -6.40
N SER A 231 23.50 8.22 -5.51
CA SER A 231 23.18 8.85 -4.23
C SER A 231 24.40 8.84 -3.32
N THR A 232 24.75 10.00 -2.74
CA THR A 232 25.79 10.14 -1.72
C THR A 232 25.24 10.08 -0.30
N THR A 233 23.92 10.05 -0.16
CA THR A 233 23.22 10.11 1.12
C THR A 233 22.58 8.75 1.39
N CYS A 234 23.04 8.08 2.44
CA CYS A 234 22.35 6.92 3.00
C CYS A 234 21.15 7.42 3.83
N TRP A 235 19.96 6.89 3.53
CA TRP A 235 18.70 7.28 4.15
C TRP A 235 18.04 6.02 4.70
N LEU A 236 18.20 5.84 6.01
CA LEU A 236 17.73 4.70 6.78
C LEU A 236 17.13 5.20 8.13
N PRO A 237 16.14 6.11 8.10
CA PRO A 237 15.54 6.67 9.33
C PRO A 237 14.80 5.63 10.17
N ASP A 238 14.25 4.59 9.54
CA ASP A 238 13.39 3.58 10.18
C ASP A 238 14.12 2.23 10.31
N THR A 239 15.45 2.27 10.43
CA THR A 239 16.29 1.10 10.69
C THR A 239 16.59 0.99 12.18
N PHE A 240 16.19 -0.13 12.79
CA PHE A 240 16.38 -0.39 14.22
C PHE A 240 17.82 -0.80 14.55
N GLY A 241 18.66 0.20 14.78
CA GLY A 241 20.08 0.02 15.11
C GLY A 241 20.95 -0.10 13.86
N GLN A 242 22.18 0.41 13.96
CA GLN A 242 23.14 0.41 12.86
C GLN A 242 24.34 -0.47 13.18
N SER A 243 24.67 -1.41 12.28
CA SER A 243 25.89 -2.19 12.44
C SER A 243 27.13 -1.30 12.30
N SER A 244 28.17 -1.63 13.07
CA SER A 244 29.39 -0.80 13.18
C SER A 244 30.21 -0.72 11.89
N GLN A 245 29.89 -1.52 10.88
CA GLN A 245 30.58 -1.59 9.59
C GLN A 245 29.83 -0.85 8.47
N ILE A 246 28.73 -0.15 8.78
CA ILE A 246 27.97 0.66 7.80
C ILE A 246 28.75 1.91 7.35
N PRO A 247 29.37 2.71 8.25
CA PRO A 247 30.24 3.81 7.85
C PRO A 247 31.59 3.33 7.30
#